data_AF-A0A920K6Z7-F1
#
_entry.id   AF-A0A920K6Z7-F1
#
_cell.length_a   1.000
_cell.length_b   1.000
_cell.length_c   1.000
_cell.angle_alpha   90.00
_cell.angle_beta   90.00
_cell.angle_gamma   90.00
#
_symmetry.space_group_name_H-M   'P 1'
#
loop_
_entity.id
_entity.type
_entity.pdbx_description
1 polymer ?
#
loop_
_entity_poly.entity_id
_entity_poly.type
_entity_poly.pdbx_seq_one_letter_code
_entity_poly.pdbx_strand_id
1 'polypeptide(L)'
;MMMPHRRFPISPAGGRKAAEAVLAKVDPRAYAASRNHLDGAVTRLSPYIRHGVLSLDEVRNAALASVGDPKQAEKFIQELAWRDYWQRIYLAHPERVWTDVESYKTGFDAAEYDAELPADIAAGETGVACIDQFIATLVETGYLHNHARMYLASYTVHWRRVSWQAGARFLPRASGRCRSGQQQPVMAVDRQHLLEQALYLQSRECREILRAGHQHHPAA
;
A
#
# COMPACT_ATOMS: atom_id res chain seq x y z
N MET A 1 -18.28 4.76 -15.68
CA MET A 1 -17.63 3.72 -16.48
C MET A 1 -16.86 2.82 -15.53
N MET A 2 -17.38 1.63 -15.23
CA MET A 2 -16.76 0.66 -14.31
C MET A 2 -15.47 0.13 -14.96
N MET A 3 -14.33 0.27 -14.29
CA MET A 3 -13.06 -0.26 -14.79
C MET A 3 -13.10 -1.80 -14.80
N PRO A 4 -12.68 -2.47 -15.89
CA PRO A 4 -12.67 -3.93 -15.94
C PRO A 4 -11.68 -4.49 -14.92
N HIS A 5 -12.21 -5.15 -13.89
CA HIS A 5 -11.41 -5.84 -12.88
C HIS A 5 -10.75 -7.08 -13.48
N ARG A 6 -9.41 -7.06 -13.67
CA ARG A 6 -8.66 -8.31 -13.75
C ARG A 6 -8.90 -9.06 -12.44
N ARG A 7 -9.69 -10.15 -12.48
CA ARG A 7 -9.91 -11.02 -11.32
C ARG A 7 -8.56 -11.55 -10.88
N PHE A 8 -8.12 -11.11 -9.71
CA PHE A 8 -6.86 -11.54 -9.13
C PHE A 8 -7.10 -12.78 -8.27
N PRO A 9 -6.22 -13.79 -8.33
CA PRO A 9 -6.34 -14.93 -7.46
C PRO A 9 -6.25 -14.43 -6.01
N ILE A 10 -7.24 -14.88 -5.25
CA ILE A 10 -7.53 -14.52 -3.87
C ILE A 10 -6.23 -14.64 -3.04
N SER A 11 -5.40 -15.67 -3.27
CA SER A 11 -4.00 -15.66 -2.83
C SER A 11 -3.03 -16.25 -3.85
N PRO A 12 -1.79 -15.75 -3.91
CA PRO A 12 -0.75 -16.36 -4.72
C PRO A 12 -0.45 -17.76 -4.19
N ALA A 13 -0.17 -18.69 -5.08
CA ALA A 13 0.31 -20.00 -4.70
C ALA A 13 1.58 -19.85 -3.84
N GLY A 14 1.60 -20.51 -2.69
CA GLY A 14 2.74 -20.45 -1.77
C GLY A 14 3.95 -21.24 -2.27
N GLY A 15 5.07 -21.07 -1.58
CA GLY A 15 6.29 -21.84 -1.81
C GLY A 15 7.23 -21.25 -2.88
N ARG A 16 8.46 -21.76 -2.89
CA ARG A 16 9.58 -21.23 -3.69
C ARG A 16 9.33 -21.30 -5.19
N LYS A 17 8.83 -22.44 -5.69
CA LYS A 17 8.54 -22.65 -7.11
C LYS A 17 7.54 -21.64 -7.67
N ALA A 18 6.49 -21.31 -6.90
CA ALA A 18 5.52 -20.31 -7.29
C ALA A 18 6.14 -18.90 -7.30
N ALA A 19 6.98 -18.60 -6.29
CA ALA A 19 7.69 -17.33 -6.21
C ALA A 19 8.62 -17.10 -7.41
N GLU A 20 9.39 -18.12 -7.81
CA GLU A 20 10.28 -18.08 -8.97
C GLU A 20 9.51 -17.91 -10.29
N ALA A 21 8.36 -18.57 -10.43
CA ALA A 21 7.49 -18.40 -11.60
C ALA A 21 6.90 -16.99 -11.71
N VAL A 22 6.68 -16.30 -10.58
CA VAL A 22 6.27 -14.89 -10.57
C VAL A 22 7.46 -13.98 -10.84
N LEU A 23 8.63 -14.26 -10.25
CA LEU A 23 9.86 -13.50 -10.46
C LEU A 23 10.30 -13.52 -11.93
N ALA A 24 10.20 -14.68 -12.59
CA ALA A 24 10.54 -14.83 -14.01
C ALA A 24 9.67 -14.00 -14.97
N LYS A 25 8.50 -13.52 -14.51
CA LYS A 25 7.59 -12.67 -15.29
C LYS A 25 7.81 -11.18 -15.05
N VAL A 26 8.71 -10.80 -14.15
CA VAL A 26 9.00 -9.39 -13.86
C VAL A 26 9.68 -8.76 -15.07
N ASP A 27 9.07 -7.69 -15.57
CA ASP A 27 9.69 -6.81 -16.57
C ASP A 27 9.94 -5.43 -15.94
N PRO A 28 11.19 -5.11 -15.56
CA PRO A 28 11.52 -3.83 -14.94
C PRO A 28 11.20 -2.62 -15.82
N ARG A 29 11.23 -2.77 -17.16
CA ARG A 29 10.92 -1.68 -18.10
C ARG A 29 9.43 -1.34 -18.07
N ALA A 30 8.57 -2.35 -18.18
CA ALA A 30 7.13 -2.17 -18.09
C ALA A 30 6.72 -1.62 -16.71
N TYR A 31 7.38 -2.09 -15.65
CA TYR A 31 7.19 -1.56 -14.29
C TYR A 31 7.52 -0.06 -14.22
N ALA A 32 8.72 0.33 -14.69
CA ALA A 32 9.14 1.73 -14.68
C ALA A 32 8.17 2.66 -15.45
N ALA A 33 7.65 2.18 -16.58
CA ALA A 33 6.75 2.96 -17.43
C ALA A 33 5.33 3.13 -16.86
N SER A 34 4.84 2.20 -16.04
CA SER A 34 3.41 2.12 -15.72
C SER A 34 3.05 1.88 -14.25
N ARG A 35 4.01 1.72 -13.33
CA ARG A 35 3.75 1.42 -11.90
C ARG A 35 2.80 2.40 -11.19
N ASN A 36 2.63 3.59 -11.72
CA ASN A 36 1.80 4.66 -11.16
C ASN A 36 0.33 4.57 -11.61
N HIS A 37 0.05 3.79 -12.64
CA HIS A 37 -1.31 3.56 -13.12
C HIS A 37 -1.93 2.39 -12.36
N LEU A 38 -3.20 2.50 -11.96
CA LEU A 38 -3.88 1.46 -11.18
C LEU A 38 -4.00 0.13 -11.95
N ASP A 39 -3.99 0.18 -13.28
CA ASP A 39 -3.98 -0.93 -14.22
C ASP A 39 -2.57 -1.27 -14.78
N GLY A 40 -1.54 -0.60 -14.26
CA GLY A 40 -0.16 -0.73 -14.70
C GLY A 40 0.53 -2.03 -14.25
N ALA A 41 1.79 -2.17 -14.68
CA ALA A 41 2.62 -3.32 -14.34
C ALA A 41 3.00 -3.30 -12.85
N VAL A 42 2.63 -4.35 -12.13
CA VAL A 42 3.04 -4.62 -10.74
C VAL A 42 3.61 -6.03 -10.64
N THR A 43 4.63 -6.21 -9.81
CA THR A 43 5.37 -7.49 -9.73
C THR A 43 4.71 -8.54 -8.86
N ARG A 44 3.90 -8.12 -7.87
CA ARG A 44 3.24 -9.02 -6.91
C ARG A 44 4.20 -9.89 -6.11
N LEU A 45 5.46 -9.46 -5.97
CA LEU A 45 6.47 -10.17 -5.19
C LEU A 45 6.40 -9.89 -3.69
N SER A 46 5.65 -8.86 -3.27
CA SER A 46 5.54 -8.46 -1.86
C SER A 46 5.23 -9.61 -0.87
N PRO A 47 4.29 -10.55 -1.11
CA PRO A 47 4.05 -11.65 -0.18
C PRO A 47 5.24 -12.62 -0.09
N TYR A 48 5.89 -12.95 -1.21
CA TYR A 48 7.04 -13.86 -1.23
C TYR A 48 8.25 -13.26 -0.51
N ILE A 49 8.49 -11.97 -0.70
CA ILE A 49 9.57 -11.25 -0.01
C ILE A 49 9.26 -11.14 1.48
N ARG A 50 8.00 -10.85 1.85
CA ARG A 50 7.58 -10.76 3.25
C ARG A 50 7.80 -12.05 4.03
N HIS A 51 7.50 -13.19 3.42
CA HIS A 51 7.66 -14.50 4.04
C HIS A 51 9.09 -15.07 3.90
N GLY A 52 10.04 -14.30 3.37
CA GLY A 52 11.42 -14.75 3.20
C GLY A 52 11.59 -15.85 2.15
N VAL A 53 10.58 -16.07 1.28
CA VAL A 53 10.65 -17.05 0.19
C VAL A 53 11.61 -16.57 -0.90
N LEU A 54 11.68 -15.25 -1.10
CA LEU A 54 12.64 -14.56 -1.94
C LEU A 54 13.35 -13.47 -1.12
N SER A 55 14.67 -13.38 -1.23
CA SER A 55 15.43 -12.25 -0.69
C SER A 55 15.42 -11.05 -1.64
N LEU A 56 15.70 -9.85 -1.12
CA LEU A 56 15.81 -8.64 -1.93
C LEU A 56 16.94 -8.73 -2.95
N ASP A 57 18.07 -9.34 -2.56
CA ASP A 57 19.22 -9.53 -3.45
C ASP A 57 18.91 -10.46 -4.62
N GLU A 58 18.19 -11.56 -4.39
CA GLU A 58 17.75 -12.45 -5.46
C GLU A 58 16.85 -11.72 -6.47
N VAL A 59 15.88 -10.94 -5.97
CA VAL A 59 14.96 -10.19 -6.82
C VAL A 59 15.70 -9.09 -7.61
N ARG A 60 16.62 -8.38 -6.96
CA ARG A 60 17.46 -7.35 -7.60
C ARG A 60 18.32 -7.96 -8.70
N ASN A 61 19.02 -9.05 -8.41
CA ASN A 61 19.92 -9.70 -9.36
C ASN A 61 19.15 -10.26 -10.56
N ALA A 62 17.99 -10.86 -10.34
CA ALA A 62 17.12 -11.32 -11.42
C ALA A 62 16.63 -10.16 -12.31
N ALA A 63 16.24 -9.03 -11.72
CA ALA A 63 15.85 -7.85 -12.47
C ALA A 63 17.01 -7.27 -13.32
N LEU A 64 18.21 -7.16 -12.75
CA LEU A 64 19.40 -6.71 -13.46
C LEU A 64 19.79 -7.65 -14.61
N ALA A 65 19.68 -8.95 -14.41
CA ALA A 65 19.96 -9.94 -15.45
C ALA A 65 18.93 -9.92 -16.60
N SER A 66 17.73 -9.37 -16.38
CA SER A 66 16.66 -9.28 -17.38
C SER A 66 16.75 -8.06 -18.33
N VAL A 67 17.74 -7.19 -18.10
CA VAL A 67 17.93 -5.94 -18.85
C VAL A 67 19.34 -5.84 -19.41
N GLY A 68 19.50 -5.18 -20.56
CA GLY A 68 20.83 -4.94 -21.16
C GLY A 68 21.56 -3.73 -20.57
N ASP A 69 20.81 -2.79 -19.98
CA ASP A 69 21.35 -1.61 -19.28
C ASP A 69 20.72 -1.56 -17.86
N PRO A 70 21.54 -1.57 -16.79
CA PRO A 70 21.05 -1.45 -15.40
C PRO A 70 20.10 -0.28 -15.15
N LYS A 71 20.23 0.83 -15.90
CA LYS A 71 19.32 1.98 -15.76
C LYS A 71 17.86 1.63 -16.04
N GLN A 72 17.61 0.63 -16.88
CA GLN A 72 16.26 0.15 -17.18
C GLN A 72 15.57 -0.50 -15.97
N ALA A 73 16.34 -0.98 -15.00
CA ALA A 73 15.83 -1.57 -13.76
C ALA A 73 15.88 -0.60 -12.57
N GLU A 74 16.42 0.61 -12.75
CA GLU A 74 16.69 1.56 -11.66
C GLU A 74 15.44 1.85 -10.82
N LYS A 75 14.32 2.17 -11.46
CA LYS A 75 13.05 2.45 -10.76
C LYS A 75 12.54 1.26 -9.98
N PHE A 76 12.70 0.05 -10.51
CA PHE A 76 12.31 -1.15 -9.78
C PHE A 76 13.22 -1.40 -8.57
N ILE A 77 14.53 -1.20 -8.72
CA ILE A 77 15.51 -1.36 -7.64
C ILE A 77 15.32 -0.30 -6.55
N GLN A 78 14.97 0.94 -6.90
CA GLN A 78 14.64 1.99 -5.92
C GLN A 78 13.52 1.55 -4.97
N GLU A 79 12.52 0.80 -5.46
CA GLU A 79 11.43 0.29 -4.63
C GLU A 79 11.87 -0.85 -3.70
N LEU A 80 12.81 -1.69 -4.14
CA LEU A 80 13.45 -2.68 -3.28
C LEU A 80 14.32 -2.02 -2.21
N ALA A 81 15.01 -0.93 -2.56
CA ALA A 81 15.81 -0.14 -1.62
C ALA A 81 14.92 0.57 -0.59
N TRP A 82 13.78 1.12 -1.01
CA TRP A 82 12.76 1.67 -0.10
C TRP A 82 12.29 0.64 0.92
N ARG A 83 12.12 -0.61 0.48
CA ARG A 83 11.80 -1.72 1.35
C ARG A 83 12.88 -2.02 2.38
N ASP A 84 14.12 -2.15 1.93
CA ASP A 84 15.25 -2.39 2.83
C ASP A 84 15.40 -1.26 3.86
N TYR A 85 15.31 -0.01 3.40
CA TYR A 85 15.37 1.18 4.25
C TYR A 85 14.33 1.14 5.38
N TRP A 86 13.05 0.93 5.05
CA TRP A 86 11.99 0.89 6.06
C TRP A 86 12.12 -0.27 7.04
N GLN A 87 12.60 -1.42 6.59
CA GLN A 87 12.90 -2.55 7.47
C GLN A 87 14.02 -2.21 8.46
N ARG A 88 15.09 -1.54 8.01
CA ARG A 88 16.19 -1.09 8.88
C ARG A 88 15.73 -0.04 9.88
N ILE A 89 14.92 0.94 9.46
CA ILE A 89 14.35 1.93 10.38
C ILE A 89 13.49 1.27 11.45
N TYR A 90 12.63 0.32 11.06
CA TYR A 90 11.81 -0.44 12.00
C TYR A 90 12.66 -1.21 13.03
N LEU A 91 13.75 -1.84 12.59
CA LEU A 91 14.66 -2.58 13.47
C LEU A 91 15.47 -1.67 14.40
N ALA A 92 15.87 -0.48 13.92
CA ALA A 92 16.65 0.47 14.68
C ALA A 92 15.81 1.24 15.72
N HIS A 93 14.52 1.47 15.43
CA HIS A 93 13.61 2.28 16.26
C HIS A 93 12.25 1.61 16.45
N PRO A 94 12.19 0.39 17.03
CA PRO A 94 10.93 -0.35 17.21
C PRO A 94 9.90 0.41 18.07
N GLU A 95 10.36 1.28 18.98
CA GLU A 95 9.52 2.10 19.85
C GLU A 95 8.77 3.21 19.10
N ARG A 96 9.28 3.65 17.94
CA ARG A 96 8.70 4.79 17.20
C ARG A 96 7.58 4.40 16.24
N VAL A 97 7.35 3.11 16.05
CA VAL A 97 6.51 2.58 14.96
C VAL A 97 5.05 2.98 15.08
N TRP A 98 4.56 3.23 16.31
CA TRP A 98 3.17 3.61 16.60
C TRP A 98 3.04 5.03 17.15
N THR A 99 4.14 5.78 17.16
CA THR A 99 4.19 7.16 17.63
C THR A 99 4.25 8.11 16.46
N ASP A 100 3.69 9.30 16.63
CA ASP A 100 3.75 10.33 15.60
C ASP A 100 5.22 10.75 15.37
N VAL A 101 5.72 10.54 14.15
CA VAL A 101 7.05 11.02 13.75
C VAL A 101 7.09 12.54 13.63
N GLU A 102 5.99 13.13 13.16
CA GLU A 102 5.78 14.57 13.08
C GLU A 102 4.34 14.93 13.49
N SER A 103 4.13 16.18 13.89
CA SER A 103 2.81 16.71 14.15
C SER A 103 1.96 16.76 12.88
N TYR A 104 0.64 16.65 13.04
CA TYR A 104 -0.32 16.75 11.95
C TYR A 104 -0.24 18.14 11.29
N LYS A 105 -0.04 18.17 9.96
CA LYS A 105 0.12 19.42 9.18
C LYS A 105 -1.18 19.92 8.54
N THR A 106 -2.31 19.50 9.10
CA THR A 106 -3.68 19.79 8.64
C THR A 106 -4.29 21.00 9.32
N GLY A 107 -3.65 21.54 10.36
CA GLY A 107 -4.17 22.64 11.17
C GLY A 107 -5.09 22.20 12.32
N PHE A 108 -5.22 20.88 12.52
CA PHE A 108 -5.95 20.28 13.64
C PHE A 108 -4.97 19.62 14.60
N ASP A 109 -5.27 19.67 15.89
CA ASP A 109 -4.54 18.97 16.94
C ASP A 109 -4.82 17.46 16.87
N ALA A 110 -3.87 16.64 17.35
CA ALA A 110 -4.00 15.18 17.33
C ALA A 110 -5.24 14.69 18.11
N ALA A 111 -5.70 15.43 19.12
CA ALA A 111 -6.88 15.11 19.91
C ALA A 111 -8.20 15.30 19.14
N GLU A 112 -8.19 16.02 18.01
CA GLU A 112 -9.35 16.23 17.14
C GLU A 112 -9.54 15.08 16.14
N TYR A 113 -8.64 14.10 16.14
CA TYR A 113 -8.71 12.94 15.27
C TYR A 113 -9.43 11.79 15.97
N ASP A 114 -10.30 11.11 15.22
CA ASP A 114 -10.94 9.90 15.72
C ASP A 114 -9.89 8.80 15.95
N ALA A 115 -9.83 8.30 17.19
CA ALA A 115 -8.88 7.26 17.60
C ALA A 115 -9.25 5.86 17.05
N GLU A 116 -10.49 5.70 16.58
CA GLU A 116 -11.02 4.45 16.03
C GLU A 116 -11.53 4.68 14.61
N LEU A 117 -11.53 3.63 13.80
CA LEU A 117 -11.99 3.73 12.41
C LEU A 117 -13.54 3.81 12.39
N PRO A 118 -14.13 4.82 11.74
CA PRO A 118 -15.57 4.89 11.52
C PRO A 118 -16.11 3.65 10.80
N ALA A 119 -17.33 3.23 11.20
CA ALA A 119 -17.94 1.99 10.70
C ALA A 119 -18.22 2.00 9.19
N ASP A 120 -18.56 3.17 8.63
CA ASP A 120 -18.80 3.35 7.20
C ASP A 120 -17.52 3.15 6.37
N ILE A 121 -16.37 3.62 6.86
CA ILE A 121 -15.06 3.34 6.23
C ILE A 121 -14.72 1.86 6.37
N ALA A 122 -15.00 1.24 7.52
CA ALA A 122 -14.76 -0.19 7.70
C ALA A 122 -15.62 -1.07 6.76
N ALA A 123 -16.85 -0.63 6.48
CA ALA A 123 -17.80 -1.32 5.61
C ALA A 123 -17.60 -1.03 4.11
N GLY A 124 -16.91 0.05 3.74
CA GLY A 124 -16.81 0.51 2.35
C GLY A 124 -18.10 1.19 1.88
N GLU A 125 -18.77 1.91 2.78
CA GLU A 125 -20.03 2.63 2.56
C GLU A 125 -19.84 4.14 2.77
N THR A 126 -18.71 4.67 2.33
CA THR A 126 -18.32 6.08 2.57
C THR A 126 -19.06 7.05 1.66
N GLY A 127 -19.74 6.55 0.62
CA GLY A 127 -20.38 7.34 -0.43
C GLY A 127 -19.41 7.87 -1.48
N VAL A 128 -18.11 7.60 -1.35
CA VAL A 128 -17.08 7.94 -2.33
C VAL A 128 -16.71 6.69 -3.12
N ALA A 129 -17.26 6.58 -4.33
CA ALA A 129 -17.20 5.34 -5.13
C ALA A 129 -15.79 4.74 -5.29
N CYS A 130 -14.75 5.55 -5.46
CA CYS A 130 -13.37 5.03 -5.57
C CYS A 130 -12.84 4.47 -4.25
N ILE A 131 -13.15 5.10 -3.12
CA ILE A 131 -12.75 4.66 -1.78
C ILE A 131 -13.47 3.37 -1.42
N ASP A 132 -14.78 3.31 -1.66
CA ASP A 132 -15.61 2.13 -1.44
C ASP A 132 -15.10 0.94 -2.27
N GLN A 133 -14.72 1.18 -3.53
CA GLN A 133 -14.10 0.16 -4.39
C GLN A 133 -12.74 -0.31 -3.87
N PHE A 134 -11.91 0.58 -3.35
CA PHE A 134 -10.60 0.22 -2.77
C PHE A 134 -10.76 -0.63 -1.51
N ILE A 135 -11.71 -0.27 -0.64
CA ILE A 135 -12.03 -1.03 0.58
C ILE A 135 -12.57 -2.41 0.21
N ALA A 136 -13.53 -2.48 -0.71
CA ALA A 136 -14.06 -3.77 -1.20
C ALA A 136 -12.96 -4.66 -1.77
N THR A 137 -12.08 -4.10 -2.62
CA THR A 137 -10.94 -4.83 -3.20
C THR A 137 -9.98 -5.34 -2.11
N LEU A 138 -9.69 -4.52 -1.11
CA LEU A 138 -8.83 -4.87 0.00
C LEU A 138 -9.42 -5.99 0.86
N VAL A 139 -10.72 -5.94 1.16
CA VAL A 139 -11.42 -6.96 1.95
C VAL A 139 -11.54 -8.28 1.19
N GLU A 140 -11.85 -8.23 -0.11
CA GLU A 140 -12.05 -9.43 -0.94
C GLU A 140 -10.72 -10.14 -1.26
N THR A 141 -9.69 -9.38 -1.62
CA THR A 141 -8.44 -9.94 -2.17
C THR A 141 -7.26 -9.88 -1.19
N GLY A 142 -7.38 -9.11 -0.12
CA GLY A 142 -6.28 -8.76 0.77
C GLY A 142 -5.26 -7.80 0.15
N TYR A 143 -5.35 -7.48 -1.15
CA TYR A 143 -4.38 -6.68 -1.89
C TYR A 143 -4.97 -5.35 -2.33
N LEU A 144 -4.14 -4.31 -2.30
CA LEU A 144 -4.44 -3.03 -2.93
C LEU A 144 -3.21 -2.51 -3.68
N HIS A 145 -3.39 -1.79 -4.79
CA HIS A 145 -2.31 -1.13 -5.52
C HIS A 145 -1.65 -0.04 -4.66
N ASN A 146 -0.36 0.27 -4.85
CA ASN A 146 0.34 1.25 -4.00
C ASN A 146 -0.38 2.61 -3.95
N HIS A 147 -0.68 3.19 -5.11
CA HIS A 147 -1.42 4.46 -5.18
C HIS A 147 -2.81 4.40 -4.57
N ALA A 148 -3.56 3.30 -4.75
CA ALA A 148 -4.87 3.15 -4.13
C ALA A 148 -4.76 3.11 -2.59
N ARG A 149 -3.67 2.55 -2.05
CA ARG A 149 -3.40 2.62 -0.60
C ARG A 149 -3.11 4.06 -0.15
N MET A 150 -2.34 4.82 -0.92
CA MET A 150 -2.05 6.23 -0.63
C MET A 150 -3.34 7.07 -0.64
N TYR A 151 -4.23 6.86 -1.62
CA TYR A 151 -5.52 7.54 -1.67
C TYR A 151 -6.44 7.18 -0.50
N LEU A 152 -6.55 5.89 -0.17
CA LEU A 152 -7.33 5.42 0.99
C LEU A 152 -6.80 6.01 2.30
N ALA A 153 -5.48 6.01 2.48
CA ALA A 153 -4.82 6.57 3.65
C ALA A 153 -5.08 8.09 3.75
N SER A 154 -4.90 8.82 2.65
CA SER A 154 -5.12 10.27 2.58
C SER A 154 -6.57 10.63 2.88
N TYR A 155 -7.53 9.90 2.31
CA TYR A 155 -8.94 10.07 2.61
C TYR A 155 -9.24 9.82 4.09
N THR A 156 -8.72 8.73 4.66
CA THR A 156 -8.97 8.36 6.06
C THR A 156 -8.41 9.41 7.03
N VAL A 157 -7.17 9.86 6.82
CA VAL A 157 -6.52 10.78 7.76
C VAL A 157 -6.90 12.23 7.50
N HIS A 158 -6.79 12.72 6.27
CA HIS A 158 -6.97 14.14 6.00
C HIS A 158 -8.42 14.54 5.79
N TRP A 159 -9.18 13.72 5.06
CA TRP A 159 -10.58 14.05 4.77
C TRP A 159 -11.50 13.68 5.92
N ARG A 160 -11.29 12.48 6.50
CA ARG A 160 -12.13 11.95 7.57
C ARG A 160 -11.61 12.25 8.97
N ARG A 161 -10.41 12.84 9.10
CA ARG A 161 -9.77 13.18 10.38
C ARG A 161 -9.72 11.99 11.33
N VAL A 162 -9.34 10.83 10.81
CA VAL A 162 -9.11 9.63 11.60
C VAL A 162 -7.61 9.48 11.86
N SER A 163 -7.24 9.12 13.08
CA SER A 163 -5.83 8.90 13.44
C SER A 163 -5.20 7.88 12.49
N TRP A 164 -3.96 8.13 12.07
CA TRP A 164 -3.29 7.23 11.13
C TRP A 164 -3.09 5.84 11.74
N GLN A 165 -2.98 5.74 13.07
CA GLN A 165 -2.92 4.49 13.81
C GLN A 165 -4.20 3.65 13.63
N ALA A 166 -5.38 4.27 13.64
CA ALA A 166 -6.65 3.58 13.41
C ALA A 166 -6.74 3.07 11.96
N GLY A 167 -6.42 3.92 10.99
CA GLY A 167 -6.35 3.51 9.57
C GLY A 167 -5.34 2.39 9.34
N ALA A 168 -4.17 2.46 9.97
CA ALA A 168 -3.12 1.45 9.91
C ALA A 168 -3.58 0.08 10.47
N ARG A 169 -4.40 0.06 11.53
CA ARG A 169 -4.93 -1.18 12.12
C ARG A 169 -5.97 -1.87 11.25
N PHE A 170 -6.71 -1.10 10.43
CA PHE A 170 -7.72 -1.62 9.52
C PHE A 170 -7.11 -2.40 8.35
N LEU A 171 -5.93 -1.98 7.89
CA LEU A 171 -5.21 -2.72 6.86
C LEU A 171 -4.90 -4.15 7.35
N PRO A 172 -5.13 -5.20 6.54
CA PRO A 172 -5.04 -6.58 6.96
C PRO A 172 -3.71 -6.90 7.67
N ARG A 173 -3.81 -7.41 8.91
CA ARG A 173 -2.65 -7.91 9.66
C ARG A 173 -2.16 -9.22 9.03
N ALA A 174 -0.84 -9.37 8.93
CA ALA A 174 -0.20 -10.59 8.40
C ALA A 174 -0.34 -11.84 9.27
N SER A 175 -0.82 -11.70 10.51
CA SER A 175 -1.12 -12.84 11.38
C SER A 175 -2.62 -13.07 11.36
N GLY A 176 -3.03 -14.04 10.55
CA GLY A 176 -4.40 -14.47 10.39
C GLY A 176 -5.11 -14.76 11.71
N ARG A 177 -6.31 -14.19 11.82
CA ARG A 177 -7.51 -14.85 12.33
C ARG A 177 -8.70 -13.97 11.96
N CYS A 178 -9.52 -14.47 11.03
CA CYS A 178 -10.86 -13.95 10.80
C CYS A 178 -11.80 -14.58 11.86
N ARG A 179 -12.82 -13.85 12.31
CA ARG A 179 -13.82 -14.32 13.30
C ARG A 179 -14.65 -15.53 12.86
N SER A 180 -14.51 -16.00 11.61
CA SER A 180 -15.39 -17.01 10.99
C SER A 180 -14.71 -18.33 10.58
N GLY A 181 -13.49 -18.64 11.02
CA GLY A 181 -12.88 -19.97 10.82
C GLY A 181 -12.46 -20.32 9.38
N GLN A 182 -12.69 -19.45 8.39
CA GLN A 182 -12.11 -19.58 7.05
C GLN A 182 -10.79 -18.82 6.96
N GLN A 183 -9.76 -19.47 6.40
CA GLN A 183 -8.48 -18.83 6.08
C GLN A 183 -8.73 -17.74 5.03
N GLN A 184 -8.52 -16.49 5.43
CA GLN A 184 -8.51 -15.40 4.47
C GLN A 184 -7.28 -15.52 3.58
N PRO A 185 -7.40 -15.16 2.30
CA PRO A 185 -6.25 -14.80 1.51
C PRO A 185 -5.40 -13.69 2.12
N VAL A 186 -4.17 -14.00 2.51
CA VAL A 186 -3.31 -13.01 3.14
C VAL A 186 -2.42 -12.36 2.08
N MET A 187 -2.92 -11.33 1.40
CA MET A 187 -2.08 -10.40 0.64
C MET A 187 -1.66 -9.20 1.51
N ALA A 188 -1.19 -9.49 2.72
CA ALA A 188 -1.02 -8.49 3.75
C ALA A 188 -0.15 -7.30 3.30
N VAL A 189 -0.74 -6.11 3.44
CA VAL A 189 -0.07 -4.83 3.47
C VAL A 189 1.07 -4.93 4.49
N ASP A 190 2.31 -4.73 4.01
CA ASP A 190 3.51 -4.88 4.83
C ASP A 190 3.49 -3.87 6.00
N ARG A 191 4.07 -4.19 7.17
CA ARG A 191 4.34 -3.15 8.18
C ARG A 191 5.19 -2.03 7.58
N GLN A 192 6.00 -2.36 6.57
CA GLN A 192 6.70 -1.42 5.70
C GLN A 192 5.77 -0.39 5.02
N HIS A 193 4.55 -0.78 4.65
CA HIS A 193 3.55 0.14 4.10
C HIS A 193 2.95 1.09 5.15
N LEU A 194 2.97 0.71 6.44
CA LEU A 194 2.52 1.60 7.51
C LEU A 194 3.48 2.78 7.69
N LEU A 195 4.79 2.56 7.51
CA LEU A 195 5.79 3.63 7.57
C LEU A 195 5.78 4.49 6.30
N GLU A 196 5.67 3.87 5.12
CA GLU A 196 5.52 4.59 3.85
C GLU A 196 4.26 5.45 3.84
N GLN A 197 3.12 4.92 4.32
CA GLN A 197 1.88 5.67 4.44
C GLN A 197 1.94 6.69 5.57
N ALA A 198 2.42 6.36 6.77
CA ALA A 198 2.51 7.31 7.87
C ALA A 198 3.35 8.54 7.51
N LEU A 199 4.46 8.35 6.79
CA LEU A 199 5.30 9.46 6.34
C LEU A 199 4.74 10.17 5.12
N TYR A 200 4.10 9.47 4.19
CA TYR A 200 3.37 10.12 3.10
C TYR A 200 2.23 11.00 3.63
N LEU A 201 1.51 10.54 4.67
CA LEU A 201 0.48 11.28 5.38
C LEU A 201 1.04 12.48 6.17
N GLN A 202 2.33 12.47 6.51
CA GLN A 202 3.02 13.59 7.17
C GLN A 202 3.75 14.52 6.18
N SER A 203 3.86 14.15 4.89
CA SER A 203 4.63 14.88 3.88
C SER A 203 3.84 16.01 3.20
N ARG A 204 4.55 17.00 2.63
CA ARG A 204 3.97 18.21 2.01
C ARG A 204 3.15 17.93 0.74
N GLU A 205 3.32 16.78 0.10
CA GLU A 205 2.72 16.45 -1.21
C GLU A 205 1.19 16.29 -1.15
N CYS A 206 0.61 15.86 -0.02
CA CYS A 206 -0.85 15.78 0.17
C CYS A 206 -1.56 17.13 -0.02
N ARG A 207 -0.87 18.25 0.21
CA ARG A 207 -1.45 19.60 0.13
C ARG A 207 -1.74 20.04 -1.32
N GLU A 208 -0.99 19.53 -2.29
CA GLU A 208 -1.19 19.86 -3.71
C GLU A 208 -2.35 19.09 -4.33
N ILE A 209 -2.52 17.82 -3.95
CA ILE A 209 -3.64 16.98 -4.39
C ILE A 209 -4.99 17.50 -3.85
N LEU A 210 -5.03 17.96 -2.60
CA LEU A 210 -6.25 18.52 -1.98
C LEU A 210 -6.61 19.92 -2.50
N ARG A 211 -5.62 20.74 -2.87
CA ARG A 211 -5.87 22.05 -3.50
C ARG A 211 -6.48 21.91 -4.90
N ALA A 212 -6.12 20.87 -5.65
CA ALA A 212 -6.72 20.57 -6.95
C ALA A 212 -8.18 20.10 -6.82
N GLY A 213 -8.56 19.44 -5.73
CA GLY A 213 -9.94 18.98 -5.47
C GLY A 213 -10.91 20.07 -5.01
N HIS A 214 -10.43 21.16 -4.40
CA HIS A 214 -11.28 22.23 -3.88
C HIS A 214 -11.73 23.28 -4.93
N GLN A 215 -11.22 23.23 -6.16
CA GLN A 215 -11.57 24.22 -7.20
C GLN A 215 -12.84 23.88 -8.00
N HIS A 216 -13.51 22.76 -7.71
CA HIS A 216 -14.73 22.34 -8.40
C HIS A 216 -15.87 22.01 -7.43
N HIS A 217 -16.33 23.01 -6.69
CA HIS A 217 -17.71 23.02 -6.20
C HIS A 217 -18.22 24.47 -6.18
N PRO A 218 -18.99 24.91 -7.19
CA PRO A 218 -19.79 26.11 -7.02
C PRO A 218 -20.89 25.79 -6.02
N ALA A 219 -21.02 26.64 -5.00
CA ALA A 219 -22.13 26.60 -4.07
C ALA A 219 -23.44 26.81 -4.84
N ALA A 220 -24.40 25.92 -4.59
CA ALA A 220 -25.82 26.10 -4.91
C ALA A 220 -26.61 25.87 -3.62
#